data_AF-A0A6D1ABX0-F1
#
_entry.id   AF-A0A6D1ABX0-F1
#
_cell.length_a   1.000
_cell.length_b   1.000
_cell.length_c   1.000
_cell.angle_alpha   90.00
_cell.angle_beta   90.00
_cell.angle_gamma   90.00
#
_symmetry.space_group_name_H-M   'P 1'
#
loop_
_entity.id
_entity.type
_entity.pdbx_description
1 polymer ?
#
loop_
_entity_poly.entity_id
_entity_poly.type
_entity_poly.pdbx_seq_one_letter_code
_entity_poly.pdbx_strand_id
1 'polypeptide(L)'
;LDLPPGTGDVALDVHTMLPSCKEIIVSTPHPTAAFVAARAGSMAIKTDHEVVGVIENMAYYESAKTGEREYVFGKGGGDKLAEELNVPLLGRIPLKQPDWDKDQFAPSVYDENHPIGEIY
;
A
#
# COMPACT_ATOMS: atom_id res chain seq x y z
N LEU A 1 7.34 4.05 -9.87
CA LEU A 1 7.91 5.31 -9.35
C LEU A 1 7.36 5.47 -7.93
N ASP A 2 8.21 5.66 -6.93
CA ASP A 2 7.72 5.96 -5.59
C ASP A 2 7.39 7.45 -5.54
N LEU A 3 6.11 7.77 -5.39
CA LEU A 3 5.63 9.14 -5.36
C LEU A 3 5.81 9.68 -3.95
N PRO A 4 6.24 10.94 -3.78
CA PRO A 4 6.25 11.55 -2.46
C PRO A 4 4.84 11.49 -1.85
N PRO A 5 4.72 11.24 -0.54
CA PRO A 5 3.43 11.07 0.08
C PRO A 5 2.55 12.31 -0.05
N GLY A 6 1.26 12.10 -0.33
CA GLY A 6 0.25 13.16 -0.37
C GLY A 6 -0.04 13.71 -1.77
N THR A 7 -0.82 14.80 -1.80
CA THR A 7 -1.30 15.44 -3.04
C THR A 7 -0.61 16.78 -3.29
N GLY A 8 0.64 16.92 -2.83
CA GLY A 8 1.40 18.17 -2.96
C GLY A 8 1.87 18.43 -4.39
N ASP A 9 2.44 19.61 -4.63
CA ASP A 9 2.87 20.07 -5.96
C ASP A 9 3.81 19.08 -6.67
N VAL A 10 4.67 18.37 -5.91
CA VAL A 10 5.60 17.38 -6.47
C VAL A 10 4.88 16.16 -7.07
N ALA A 11 3.76 15.72 -6.49
CA ALA A 11 2.97 14.65 -7.08
C ALA A 11 2.35 15.12 -8.40
N LEU A 12 1.80 16.35 -8.42
CA LEU A 12 1.19 16.94 -9.62
C LEU A 12 2.18 17.18 -10.76
N ASP A 13 3.41 17.59 -10.43
CA ASP A 13 4.49 17.74 -11.42
C ASP A 13 4.84 16.40 -12.08
N VAL A 14 4.89 15.32 -11.29
CA VAL A 14 5.11 13.97 -11.81
C VAL A 14 3.95 13.51 -12.69
N HIS A 15 2.70 13.78 -12.29
CA HIS A 15 1.52 13.51 -13.12
C HIS A 15 1.58 14.24 -14.47
N THR A 16 2.11 15.46 -14.49
CA THR A 16 2.28 16.23 -15.73
C THR A 16 3.36 15.65 -16.64
N MET A 17 4.43 15.09 -16.07
CA MET A 17 5.52 14.46 -16.82
C MET A 17 5.16 13.06 -17.35
N LEU A 18 4.26 12.34 -16.68
CA LEU A 18 3.85 10.97 -17.02
C LEU A 18 2.37 10.94 -17.40
N PRO A 19 2.00 11.33 -18.63
CA PRO A 19 0.59 11.56 -19.02
C PRO A 19 -0.29 10.31 -19.02
N SER A 20 0.29 9.12 -18.90
CA SER A 20 -0.44 7.88 -18.68
C SER A 20 0.44 6.91 -17.90
N CYS A 21 0.06 6.56 -16.68
CA CYS A 21 0.72 5.50 -15.93
C CYS A 21 -0.27 4.65 -15.15
N LYS A 22 0.19 3.47 -14.76
CA LYS A 22 -0.52 2.56 -13.88
C LYS A 22 -0.06 2.79 -12.44
N GLU A 23 -1.01 3.00 -11.55
CA GLU A 23 -0.75 3.29 -10.15
C GLU A 23 -1.31 2.22 -9.22
N ILE A 24 -0.61 1.97 -8.13
CA ILE A 24 -1.07 1.16 -7.01
C ILE A 24 -1.13 2.08 -5.81
N ILE A 25 -2.28 2.14 -5.16
CA ILE A 25 -2.47 2.97 -3.97
C ILE A 25 -2.14 2.14 -2.74
N VAL A 26 -1.13 2.55 -1.98
CA VAL A 26 -0.75 1.90 -0.72
C VAL A 26 -1.28 2.72 0.45
N SER A 27 -1.97 2.07 1.38
CA SER A 27 -2.44 2.68 2.61
C SER A 27 -2.33 1.72 3.79
N THR A 28 -2.79 2.11 4.98
CA THR A 28 -2.88 1.25 6.17
C THR A 28 -4.35 1.14 6.63
N PRO A 29 -4.70 0.17 7.48
CA PRO A 29 -6.09 -0.01 7.95
C PRO A 29 -6.66 1.20 8.69
N HIS A 30 -5.81 2.12 9.14
CA HIS A 30 -6.23 3.26 9.93
C HIS A 30 -7.12 4.20 9.09
N PRO A 31 -8.32 4.59 9.57
CA PRO A 31 -9.26 5.40 8.79
C PRO A 31 -8.68 6.70 8.23
N THR A 32 -7.82 7.38 9.02
CA THR A 32 -7.14 8.61 8.56
C THR A 32 -6.16 8.35 7.43
N ALA A 33 -5.44 7.22 7.44
CA ALA A 33 -4.50 6.87 6.38
C ALA A 33 -5.26 6.53 5.09
N ALA A 34 -6.34 5.75 5.22
CA ALA A 34 -7.24 5.44 4.10
C ALA A 34 -7.81 6.72 3.48
N PHE A 35 -8.28 7.67 4.30
CA PHE A 35 -8.82 8.94 3.82
C PHE A 35 -7.79 9.80 3.06
N VAL A 36 -6.55 9.85 3.53
CA VAL A 36 -5.47 10.57 2.81
C VAL A 36 -5.16 9.88 1.48
N ALA A 37 -5.08 8.55 1.47
CA ALA A 37 -4.86 7.77 0.26
C ALA A 37 -6.01 7.89 -0.75
N ALA A 38 -7.26 8.02 -0.30
CA ALA A 38 -8.42 8.24 -1.16
C ALA A 38 -8.30 9.54 -1.97
N ARG A 39 -7.78 10.60 -1.35
CA ARG A 39 -7.53 11.88 -2.04
C ARG A 39 -6.45 11.75 -3.11
N ALA A 40 -5.39 10.99 -2.84
CA ALA A 40 -4.34 10.73 -3.81
C ALA A 40 -4.86 9.89 -4.99
N GLY A 41 -5.54 8.77 -4.72
CA GLY A 41 -6.15 7.95 -5.77
C GLY A 41 -7.21 8.70 -6.61
N SER A 42 -8.02 9.55 -5.97
CA SER A 42 -8.97 10.41 -6.68
C SER A 42 -8.29 11.42 -7.58
N MET A 43 -7.11 11.92 -7.22
CA MET A 43 -6.34 12.83 -8.07
C MET A 43 -5.80 12.06 -9.28
N ALA A 44 -5.22 10.88 -9.07
CA ALA A 44 -4.70 10.03 -10.14
C ALA A 44 -5.77 9.73 -11.21
N ILE A 45 -6.98 9.37 -10.79
CA ILE A 45 -8.11 9.13 -11.71
C ILE A 45 -8.48 10.41 -12.49
N LYS A 46 -8.45 11.58 -11.84
CA LYS A 46 -8.74 12.88 -12.49
C LYS A 46 -7.67 13.30 -13.49
N THR A 47 -6.44 12.83 -13.34
CA THR A 47 -5.32 13.09 -14.25
C THR A 47 -5.15 11.99 -15.31
N ASP A 48 -6.19 11.20 -15.59
CA ASP A 48 -6.19 10.10 -16.58
C ASP A 48 -5.18 8.96 -16.29
N HIS A 49 -4.79 8.78 -15.03
CA HIS A 49 -3.98 7.63 -14.64
C HIS A 49 -4.87 6.42 -14.32
N GLU A 50 -4.37 5.23 -14.63
CA GLU A 50 -5.06 3.97 -14.35
C GLU A 50 -4.69 3.49 -12.94
N VAL A 51 -5.62 3.57 -11.99
CA VAL A 51 -5.43 2.94 -10.68
C VAL A 51 -5.72 1.45 -10.80
N VAL A 52 -4.68 0.62 -10.67
CA VAL A 52 -4.75 -0.85 -10.80
C VAL A 52 -5.45 -1.47 -9.59
N GLY A 53 -5.23 -0.90 -8.40
CA GLY A 53 -5.83 -1.37 -7.17
C GLY A 53 -5.18 -0.81 -5.92
N VAL A 54 -5.65 -1.29 -4.78
CA VAL A 54 -5.23 -0.85 -3.45
C VAL A 54 -4.45 -1.97 -2.75
N ILE A 55 -3.39 -1.62 -2.04
CA ILE A 55 -2.70 -2.50 -1.09
C ILE A 55 -2.89 -1.94 0.32
N GLU A 56 -3.41 -2.75 1.22
CA GLU A 56 -3.46 -2.43 2.66
C GLU A 56 -2.20 -2.96 3.34
N ASN A 57 -1.24 -2.07 3.60
CA ASN A 57 -0.02 -2.39 4.32
C ASN A 57 -0.24 -2.35 5.84
N MET A 58 0.57 -3.11 6.59
CA MET A 58 0.47 -3.22 8.05
C MET A 58 -0.94 -3.66 8.52
N ALA A 59 -1.57 -4.58 7.78
CA ALA A 59 -2.96 -4.98 7.97
C ALA A 59 -3.23 -5.65 9.33
N TYR A 60 -2.27 -6.45 9.79
CA TYR A 60 -2.29 -7.13 11.08
C TYR A 60 -0.88 -7.53 11.47
N TYR A 61 -0.64 -7.70 12.76
CA TYR A 61 0.53 -8.38 13.29
C TYR A 61 0.13 -9.80 13.69
N GLU A 62 0.89 -10.81 13.24
CA GLU A 62 0.65 -12.20 13.65
C GLU A 62 1.72 -12.60 14.68
N SER A 63 1.27 -12.95 15.88
CA SER A 63 2.17 -13.33 16.96
C SER A 63 2.90 -14.64 16.63
N ALA A 64 4.23 -14.59 16.56
CA ALA A 64 5.04 -15.78 16.34
C ALA A 64 4.91 -16.85 17.45
N LYS A 65 4.39 -16.47 18.63
CA LYS A 65 4.22 -17.39 19.77
C LYS A 65 2.86 -18.07 19.79
N THR A 66 1.81 -17.35 19.38
CA THR A 66 0.41 -17.79 19.53
C THR A 66 -0.32 -17.99 18.21
N GLY A 67 0.19 -17.43 17.10
CA GLY A 67 -0.49 -17.38 15.82
C GLY A 67 -1.68 -16.42 15.77
N GLU A 68 -1.96 -15.71 16.86
CA GLU A 68 -3.08 -14.77 16.92
C GLU A 68 -2.78 -13.51 16.10
N ARG A 69 -3.81 -13.00 15.42
CA ARG A 69 -3.74 -11.77 14.64
C ARG A 69 -4.22 -10.58 15.43
N GLU A 70 -3.32 -9.65 15.66
CA GLU A 70 -3.55 -8.36 16.31
C GLU A 70 -3.66 -7.26 15.26
N TYR A 71 -4.69 -6.43 15.34
CA TYR A 71 -4.98 -5.40 14.34
C TYR A 71 -4.58 -4.03 14.87
N VAL A 72 -3.26 -3.84 15.00
CA VAL A 72 -2.63 -2.67 15.66
C VAL A 72 -3.15 -1.34 15.11
N PHE A 73 -3.40 -1.26 13.80
CA PHE A 73 -3.87 -0.06 13.12
C PHE A 73 -5.37 -0.05 12.79
N GLY A 74 -6.12 -1.03 13.30
CA GLY A 74 -7.55 -1.20 12.99
C GLY A 74 -7.79 -2.13 11.80
N LYS A 75 -9.01 -2.06 11.23
CA LYS A 75 -9.47 -2.92 10.13
C LYS A 75 -10.31 -2.13 9.12
N GLY A 76 -10.26 -2.55 7.86
CA GLY A 76 -11.20 -2.13 6.83
C GLY A 76 -10.91 -0.77 6.20
N GLY A 77 -9.75 -0.18 6.46
CA GLY A 77 -9.32 1.05 5.79
C GLY A 77 -9.09 0.83 4.30
N GLY A 78 -8.41 -0.26 3.95
CA GLY A 78 -8.15 -0.66 2.56
C GLY A 78 -9.41 -1.05 1.81
N ASP A 79 -10.35 -1.74 2.45
CA ASP A 79 -11.64 -2.09 1.83
C ASP A 79 -12.44 -0.84 1.45
N LYS A 80 -12.57 0.12 2.38
CA LYS A 80 -13.26 1.38 2.13
C LYS A 80 -12.58 2.20 1.03
N LEU A 81 -11.26 2.22 1.02
CA LEU A 81 -10.48 2.93 0.01
C LEU A 81 -10.67 2.30 -1.38
N ALA A 82 -10.64 0.97 -1.48
CA ALA A 82 -10.88 0.23 -2.71
C ALA A 82 -12.31 0.47 -3.24
N GLU A 83 -13.30 0.48 -2.35
CA GLU A 83 -14.69 0.83 -2.68
C GLU A 83 -14.83 2.27 -3.17
N GLU A 84 -14.22 3.23 -2.47
CA GLU A 84 -14.28 4.66 -2.82
C GLU A 84 -13.65 4.97 -4.19
N LEU A 85 -12.57 4.27 -4.53
CA LEU A 85 -11.89 4.41 -5.82
C LEU A 85 -12.46 3.50 -6.91
N ASN A 86 -13.39 2.60 -6.57
CA ASN A 86 -13.95 1.57 -7.46
C ASN A 86 -12.87 0.70 -8.14
N VAL A 87 -11.91 0.21 -7.34
CA VAL A 87 -10.80 -0.64 -7.78
C VAL A 87 -10.65 -1.85 -6.85
N PRO A 88 -9.99 -2.94 -7.26
CA PRO A 88 -9.80 -4.09 -6.39
C PRO A 88 -8.82 -3.79 -5.25
N LEU A 89 -9.06 -4.41 -4.09
CA LEU A 89 -8.04 -4.59 -3.07
C LEU A 89 -7.13 -5.76 -3.49
N LEU A 90 -5.90 -5.46 -3.84
CA LEU A 90 -4.93 -6.43 -4.38
C LEU A 90 -4.34 -7.32 -3.29
N GLY A 91 -4.15 -6.79 -2.09
CA GLY A 91 -3.53 -7.55 -1.01
C GLY A 91 -3.55 -6.83 0.33
N ARG A 92 -3.28 -7.63 1.37
CA ARG A 92 -3.11 -7.19 2.75
C ARG A 92 -1.77 -7.66 3.27
N ILE A 93 -0.84 -6.74 3.48
CA ILE A 93 0.52 -7.07 3.93
C ILE A 93 0.57 -7.01 5.45
N PRO A 94 1.02 -8.07 6.14
CA PRO A 94 1.13 -8.05 7.59
C PRO A 94 2.26 -7.11 8.06
N LEU A 95 2.09 -6.55 9.24
CA LEU A 95 3.17 -5.90 9.98
C LEU A 95 4.13 -6.98 10.50
N LYS A 96 5.40 -6.93 10.10
CA LYS A 96 6.46 -7.83 10.58
C LYS A 96 7.71 -7.06 11.01
N GLN A 97 8.52 -7.73 11.83
CA GLN A 97 9.90 -7.31 12.06
C GLN A 97 10.73 -7.60 10.80
N PRO A 98 11.73 -6.77 10.48
CA PRO A 98 12.61 -7.01 9.34
C PRO A 98 13.47 -8.25 9.59
N ASP A 99 13.66 -9.05 8.54
CA ASP A 99 14.64 -10.13 8.53
C ASP A 99 16.03 -9.53 8.28
N TRP A 100 16.98 -9.85 9.15
CA TRP A 100 18.37 -9.43 9.00
C TRP A 100 19.14 -10.54 8.31
N ASP A 101 19.29 -10.42 7.00
CA ASP A 101 20.28 -11.21 6.28
C ASP A 101 21.67 -10.58 6.48
N LYS A 102 22.65 -11.39 6.89
CA LYS A 102 24.03 -10.91 7.08
C LYS A 102 24.73 -10.64 5.75
N ASP A 103 24.25 -11.24 4.67
CA ASP A 103 24.81 -11.13 3.33
C ASP A 103 24.06 -10.09 2.46
N GLN A 104 22.86 -9.66 2.87
CA GLN A 104 22.13 -8.53 2.28
C GLN A 104 21.96 -7.38 3.27
N PHE A 105 22.70 -6.30 3.02
CA PHE A 105 22.68 -5.09 3.87
C PHE A 105 21.30 -4.41 3.95
N ALA A 106 20.45 -4.60 2.94
CA ALA A 106 19.07 -4.13 2.93
C ALA A 106 18.26 -4.97 1.92
N PRO A 107 17.60 -6.07 2.35
CA PRO A 107 16.64 -6.75 1.49
C PRO A 107 15.49 -5.79 1.19
N SER A 108 15.45 -5.25 -0.04
CA SER A 108 14.47 -4.23 -0.43
C SER A 108 13.10 -4.83 -0.78
N VAL A 109 13.05 -6.14 -1.06
CA VAL A 109 11.85 -6.86 -1.52
C VAL A 109 11.93 -8.30 -0.99
N TYR A 110 10.82 -8.86 -0.52
CA TYR A 110 10.76 -10.27 -0.15
C TYR A 110 10.83 -11.15 -1.39
N ASP A 111 11.62 -12.22 -1.33
CA ASP A 111 11.69 -13.21 -2.42
C ASP A 111 10.33 -13.87 -2.70
N GLU A 112 10.14 -14.38 -3.92
CA GLU A 112 8.91 -15.06 -4.37
C GLU A 112 8.49 -16.22 -3.45
N ASN A 113 9.46 -16.88 -2.81
CA ASN A 113 9.24 -18.02 -1.92
C ASN A 113 9.04 -17.60 -0.46
N HIS A 114 9.12 -16.30 -0.15
CA HIS A 114 8.90 -15.79 1.20
C HIS A 114 7.39 -15.70 1.47
N PRO A 115 6.89 -16.03 2.67
CA PRO A 115 5.45 -16.00 2.97
C PRO A 115 4.76 -14.63 2.73
N ILE A 116 5.52 -13.53 2.74
CA ILE A 116 4.99 -12.21 2.33
C ILE A 116 5.08 -12.01 0.82
N GLY A 117 6.12 -12.54 0.16
CA GLY A 117 6.26 -12.49 -1.30
C GLY A 117 5.12 -13.23 -2.00
N GLU A 118 4.60 -14.31 -1.42
CA GLU A 118 3.41 -15.00 -1.96
C GLU A 118 2.11 -14.18 -1.94
N ILE A 119 2.09 -13.05 -1.21
CA ILE A 119 0.90 -12.18 -1.10
C ILE A 119 0.78 -11.20 -2.27
N TYR A 120 1.89 -10.86 -2.95
CA TYR A 120 1.94 -9.85 -4.01
C TYR A 120 2.67 -10.32 -5.27
#